data_AF-A0A6L4Y6Q2-F1
#
_entry.id   AF-A0A6L4Y6Q2-F1
#
_cell.length_a   1.000
_cell.length_b   1.000
_cell.length_c   1.000
_cell.angle_alpha   90.00
_cell.angle_beta   90.00
_cell.angle_gamma   90.00
#
_symmetry.space_group_name_H-M   'P 1'
#
loop_
_entity.id
_entity.type
_entity.pdbx_description
1 polymer ?
#
loop_
_entity_poly.entity_id
_entity_poly.type
_entity_poly.pdbx_seq_one_letter_code
_entity_poly.pdbx_strand_id
1 'polypeptide(L)'
;MNVAGYTIMGIPNFVLLAIVIIAALVFFVNRVKYLYIILRLGKEDNRFKEIGKRIKITLKRILLQICVLKDVSAKDLAGLGHAMIFYGFLCFAFSYIFMFGRGFIPGLSFHVLGASFASYFPLILDIAALMVMIAIVWALLRRYVVRPPRLETTREAAVILGIIFFLMVFHFLME
;
A
#
# COMPACT_ATOMS: atom_id res chain seq x y z
N MET A 1 -10.20 -21.57 8.65
CA MET A 1 -10.82 -22.22 7.46
C MET A 1 -9.71 -22.57 6.45
N ASN A 2 -9.69 -23.78 5.92
CA ASN A 2 -8.67 -24.22 4.96
C ASN A 2 -8.96 -23.64 3.56
N VAL A 3 -8.62 -22.37 3.33
CA VAL A 3 -8.87 -21.63 2.07
C VAL A 3 -8.21 -22.25 0.82
N ALA A 4 -7.19 -23.09 1.01
CA ALA A 4 -6.50 -23.76 -0.10
C ALA A 4 -7.32 -24.90 -0.73
N GLY A 5 -8.24 -25.52 0.03
CA GLY A 5 -9.06 -26.65 -0.44
C GLY A 5 -10.38 -26.26 -1.12
N TYR A 6 -10.72 -24.96 -1.18
CA TYR A 6 -11.95 -24.51 -1.82
C TYR A 6 -11.82 -24.56 -3.34
N THR A 7 -12.87 -25.05 -4.00
CA THR A 7 -12.99 -25.01 -5.46
C THR A 7 -14.07 -24.01 -5.85
N ILE A 8 -13.79 -23.19 -6.85
CA ILE A 8 -14.75 -22.26 -7.44
C ILE A 8 -15.00 -22.77 -8.85
N MET A 9 -16.23 -23.18 -9.15
CA MET A 9 -16.59 -23.78 -10.45
C MET A 9 -15.68 -24.97 -10.84
N GLY A 10 -15.25 -25.77 -9.85
CA GLY A 10 -14.37 -26.93 -10.06
C GLY A 10 -12.87 -26.59 -10.16
N ILE A 11 -12.49 -25.31 -10.15
CA ILE A 11 -11.08 -24.87 -10.19
C ILE A 11 -10.59 -24.65 -8.75
N PRO A 12 -9.43 -25.21 -8.35
CA PRO A 12 -8.85 -24.94 -7.05
C PRO A 12 -8.55 -23.45 -6.85
N ASN A 13 -8.90 -22.90 -5.69
CA ASN A 13 -8.72 -21.48 -5.36
C ASN A 13 -7.27 -20.99 -5.55
N PHE A 14 -6.27 -21.81 -5.22
CA PHE A 14 -4.86 -21.44 -5.39
C PHE A 14 -4.49 -21.22 -6.87
N VAL A 15 -5.13 -21.92 -7.80
CA VAL A 15 -4.92 -21.75 -9.25
C VAL A 15 -5.50 -20.41 -9.71
N LEU A 16 -6.72 -20.08 -9.26
CA LEU A 16 -7.33 -18.79 -9.56
C LEU A 16 -6.50 -17.63 -9.01
N LEU A 17 -6.01 -17.76 -7.77
CA LEU A 17 -5.13 -16.78 -7.16
C LEU A 17 -3.82 -16.62 -7.96
N ALA A 18 -3.20 -17.73 -8.39
CA ALA A 18 -2.00 -17.70 -9.21
C ALA A 18 -2.23 -16.98 -10.54
N ILE A 19 -3.36 -17.24 -11.23
CA ILE A 19 -3.72 -16.57 -12.48
C ILE A 19 -3.83 -15.06 -12.28
N VAL A 20 -4.52 -14.61 -11.24
CA VAL A 20 -4.70 -13.19 -10.94
C VAL A 20 -3.36 -12.52 -10.61
N ILE A 21 -2.50 -13.17 -9.82
CA ILE A 21 -1.16 -12.66 -9.49
C ILE A 21 -0.30 -12.55 -10.74
N ILE A 22 -0.28 -13.58 -11.59
CA ILE A 22 0.49 -13.58 -12.84
C ILE A 22 -0.01 -12.46 -13.76
N ALA A 23 -1.33 -12.32 -13.94
CA ALA A 23 -1.90 -11.24 -14.74
C ALA A 23 -1.46 -9.87 -14.20
N ALA A 24 -1.59 -9.63 -12.88
CA ALA A 24 -1.17 -8.38 -12.25
C ALA A 24 0.33 -8.10 -12.46
N LEU A 25 1.19 -9.11 -12.33
CA LEU A 25 2.63 -8.99 -12.57
C LEU A 25 2.96 -8.68 -14.03
N VAL A 26 2.25 -9.27 -15.00
CA VAL A 26 2.42 -8.96 -16.43
C VAL A 26 2.10 -7.49 -16.70
N PHE A 27 0.95 -6.98 -16.23
CA PHE A 27 0.59 -5.57 -16.37
C PHE A 27 1.61 -4.65 -15.69
N PHE A 28 2.04 -4.98 -14.47
CA PHE A 28 3.03 -4.22 -13.73
C PHE A 28 4.38 -4.15 -14.46
N VAL A 29 4.92 -5.29 -14.90
CA VAL A 29 6.21 -5.35 -15.61
C VAL A 29 6.13 -4.59 -16.94
N ASN A 30 5.03 -4.71 -17.68
CA ASN A 30 4.84 -3.95 -18.92
C ASN A 30 4.83 -2.44 -18.66
N ARG A 31 4.17 -1.99 -17.59
CA ARG A 31 4.17 -0.57 -17.21
C ARG A 31 5.55 -0.10 -16.76
N VAL A 32 6.26 -0.88 -15.96
CA VAL A 32 7.62 -0.57 -15.52
C VAL A 32 8.59 -0.49 -16.70
N LYS A 33 8.52 -1.44 -17.65
CA LYS A 33 9.33 -1.41 -18.88
C LYS A 33 9.10 -0.13 -19.67
N TYR A 34 7.83 0.26 -19.86
CA TYR A 34 7.48 1.51 -20.54
C TYR A 34 8.08 2.74 -19.85
N LEU A 35 7.91 2.85 -18.53
CA LEU A 35 8.46 3.96 -17.75
C LEU A 35 10.00 3.97 -17.74
N TYR A 36 10.62 2.79 -17.71
CA TYR A 36 12.06 2.65 -17.79
C TYR A 36 12.60 3.14 -19.14
N ILE A 37 11.94 2.82 -20.25
CA ILE A 37 12.32 3.31 -21.59
C ILE A 37 12.26 4.83 -21.63
N ILE A 38 11.18 5.45 -21.12
CA ILE A 38 11.06 6.91 -21.06
C ILE A 38 12.18 7.51 -20.20
N LEU A 39 12.46 6.94 -19.03
CA LEU A 39 13.50 7.43 -18.13
C LEU A 39 14.90 7.37 -18.79
N ARG A 40 15.14 6.38 -19.65
CA ARG A 40 16.40 6.20 -20.39
C ARG A 40 16.62 7.24 -21.50
N LEU A 41 15.61 8.01 -21.88
CA LEU A 41 15.75 9.16 -22.78
C LEU A 41 16.41 10.37 -22.09
N GLY A 42 16.42 10.38 -20.75
CA GLY A 42 17.11 11.41 -19.97
C GLY A 42 18.63 11.27 -20.00
N LYS A 43 19.33 12.23 -19.41
CA LYS A 43 20.78 12.22 -19.28
C LYS A 43 21.26 10.99 -18.53
N GLU A 44 22.34 10.37 -19.04
CA GLU A 44 22.97 9.24 -18.36
C GLU A 44 23.47 9.66 -16.96
N ASP A 45 23.08 8.88 -15.96
CA ASP A 45 23.52 9.01 -14.57
C ASP A 45 24.17 7.69 -14.17
N ASN A 46 25.36 7.72 -13.58
CA ASN A 46 26.01 6.51 -13.08
C ASN A 46 25.35 6.08 -11.76
N ARG A 47 24.23 5.36 -11.89
CA ARG A 47 23.37 4.93 -10.78
C ARG A 47 24.07 4.03 -9.76
N PHE A 48 25.14 3.35 -10.18
CA PHE A 48 25.89 2.40 -9.34
C PHE A 48 26.98 3.08 -8.51
N LYS A 49 27.35 4.33 -8.82
CA LYS A 49 28.28 5.09 -7.99
C LYS A 49 27.67 5.36 -6.60
N GLU A 50 28.39 5.01 -5.54
CA GLU A 50 27.97 5.18 -4.14
C GLU A 50 26.60 4.54 -3.80
N ILE A 51 26.29 3.36 -4.37
CA ILE A 51 24.98 2.72 -4.22
C ILE A 51 24.52 2.58 -2.75
N GLY A 52 25.43 2.20 -1.83
CA GLY A 52 25.11 2.06 -0.41
C GLY A 52 24.65 3.38 0.24
N LYS A 53 25.33 4.49 -0.09
CA LYS A 53 24.97 5.83 0.38
C LYS A 53 23.61 6.25 -0.17
N ARG A 54 23.33 5.98 -1.45
CA ARG A 54 22.05 6.30 -2.09
C ARG A 54 20.90 5.49 -1.50
N ILE A 55 21.08 4.20 -1.27
CA ILE A 55 20.09 3.34 -0.61
C ILE A 55 19.81 3.85 0.81
N LYS A 56 20.86 4.11 1.60
CA LYS A 56 20.72 4.64 2.97
C LYS A 56 19.95 5.95 3.00
N ILE A 57 20.27 6.90 2.10
CA ILE A 57 19.57 8.18 2.01
C ILE A 57 18.11 7.98 1.59
N THR A 58 17.85 7.10 0.63
CA THR A 58 16.51 6.82 0.11
C THR A 58 15.64 6.18 1.18
N LEU A 59 16.11 5.10 1.82
CA LEU A 59 15.42 4.44 2.92
C LEU A 59 15.18 5.40 4.08
N LYS A 60 16.17 6.20 4.48
CA LYS A 60 15.99 7.20 5.53
C LYS A 60 14.88 8.20 5.17
N ARG A 61 14.85 8.71 3.93
CA ARG A 61 13.85 9.69 3.49
C ARG A 61 12.45 9.08 3.41
N ILE A 62 12.32 7.84 2.93
CA ILE A 62 11.04 7.13 2.81
C ILE A 62 10.53 6.71 4.18
N LEU A 63 11.33 5.98 4.96
CA LEU A 63 10.88 5.44 6.24
C LEU A 63 10.60 6.53 7.27
N LEU A 64 11.36 7.63 7.28
CA LEU A 64 11.09 8.74 8.20
C LEU A 64 10.17 9.82 7.60
N GLN A 65 9.63 9.59 6.40
CA GLN A 65 8.71 10.53 5.73
C GLN A 65 9.25 11.97 5.65
N ILE A 66 10.58 12.11 5.55
CA ILE A 66 11.30 13.38 5.73
C ILE A 66 10.83 14.44 4.73
N CYS A 67 10.52 14.07 3.49
CA CYS A 67 10.12 15.04 2.48
C CYS A 67 8.71 15.59 2.75
N VAL A 68 7.77 14.74 3.18
CA VAL A 68 6.37 15.15 3.35
C VAL A 68 6.13 15.84 4.69
N LEU A 69 6.90 15.49 5.73
CA LEU A 69 6.73 16.08 7.06
C LEU A 69 7.33 17.47 7.20
N LYS A 70 8.26 17.87 6.34
CA LYS A 70 8.87 19.22 6.35
C LYS A 70 7.88 20.34 6.10
N ASP A 71 6.86 20.07 5.28
CA ASP A 71 5.90 21.08 4.84
C ASP A 71 4.64 21.08 5.71
N VAL A 72 4.62 20.28 6.80
CA VAL A 72 3.50 20.23 7.74
C VAL A 72 3.44 21.51 8.55
N SER A 73 2.27 22.14 8.55
CA SER A 73 1.97 23.32 9.36
C SER A 73 0.56 23.21 9.92
N ALA A 74 0.22 24.04 10.90
CA ALA A 74 -1.14 24.11 11.43
C ALA A 74 -2.20 24.41 10.35
N LYS A 75 -1.79 25.04 9.23
CA LYS A 75 -2.66 25.36 8.09
C LYS A 75 -2.67 24.26 7.03
N ASP A 76 -1.68 23.36 7.01
CA ASP A 76 -1.61 22.26 6.06
C ASP A 76 -1.09 20.96 6.70
N LEU A 77 -2.03 20.07 6.98
CA LEU A 77 -1.79 18.75 7.55
C LEU A 77 -1.64 17.66 6.47
N ALA A 78 -1.49 18.04 5.19
CA ALA A 78 -1.41 17.08 4.09
C ALA A 78 -0.22 16.11 4.22
N GLY A 79 0.93 16.58 4.73
CA GLY A 79 2.09 15.74 4.99
C GLY A 79 1.85 14.69 6.08
N LEU A 80 1.10 15.05 7.13
CA LEU A 80 0.70 14.12 8.18
C LEU A 80 -0.26 13.05 7.65
N GLY A 81 -1.24 13.44 6.84
CA GLY A 81 -2.15 12.50 6.17
C GLY A 81 -1.40 11.52 5.27
N HIS A 82 -0.39 11.98 4.51
CA HIS A 82 0.48 11.10 3.73
C HIS A 82 1.25 10.09 4.60
N ALA A 83 1.80 10.53 5.73
CA ALA A 83 2.51 9.64 6.65
C ALA A 83 1.57 8.58 7.24
N MET A 84 0.35 8.96 7.66
CA MET A 84 -0.66 8.03 8.16
C MET A 84 -1.00 6.95 7.11
N ILE A 85 -1.25 7.38 5.86
CA ILE A 85 -1.53 6.47 4.75
C ILE A 85 -0.33 5.54 4.48
N PHE A 86 0.90 6.07 4.48
CA PHE A 86 2.11 5.28 4.25
C PHE A 86 2.32 4.18 5.29
N TYR A 87 2.26 4.52 6.58
CA TYR A 87 2.45 3.53 7.64
C TYR A 87 1.30 2.53 7.72
N GLY A 88 0.06 2.99 7.51
CA GLY A 88 -1.09 2.10 7.41
C GLY A 88 -0.91 1.09 6.28
N PHE A 89 -0.51 1.54 5.08
CA PHE A 89 -0.21 0.64 3.99
C PHE A 89 0.95 -0.31 4.26
N LEU A 90 1.96 0.09 5.03
CA LEU A 90 3.05 -0.81 5.39
C LEU A 90 2.55 -1.97 6.27
N CYS A 91 1.69 -1.69 7.24
CA CYS A 91 1.02 -2.70 8.06
C CYS A 91 0.15 -3.64 7.21
N PHE A 92 -0.67 -3.08 6.31
CA PHE A 92 -1.52 -3.87 5.41
C PHE A 92 -0.73 -4.70 4.41
N ALA A 93 0.33 -4.14 3.81
CA ALA A 93 1.21 -4.89 2.91
C ALA A 93 1.81 -6.10 3.62
N PHE A 94 2.25 -5.93 4.87
CA PHE A 94 2.73 -7.03 5.69
C PHE A 94 1.64 -8.08 5.93
N SER A 95 0.43 -7.67 6.32
CA SER A 95 -0.72 -8.56 6.50
C SER A 95 -1.06 -9.34 5.22
N TYR A 96 -1.06 -8.67 4.08
CA TYR A 96 -1.41 -9.27 2.80
C TYR A 96 -0.39 -10.28 2.31
N ILE A 97 0.90 -10.17 2.69
CA ILE A 97 1.88 -11.24 2.42
C ILE A 97 1.43 -12.56 3.07
N PHE A 98 0.96 -12.52 4.32
CA PHE A 98 0.44 -13.70 4.99
C PHE A 98 -0.92 -14.15 4.41
N MET A 99 -1.79 -13.20 4.06
CA MET A 99 -3.10 -13.51 3.45
C MET A 99 -2.95 -14.21 2.10
N PHE A 100 -2.11 -13.70 1.20
CA PHE A 100 -1.83 -14.34 -0.08
C PHE A 100 -1.09 -15.66 0.13
N GLY A 101 -0.12 -15.69 1.06
CA GLY A 101 0.60 -16.91 1.39
C GLY A 101 -0.31 -18.03 1.90
N ARG A 102 -1.37 -17.73 2.68
CA ARG A 102 -2.41 -18.70 3.09
C ARG A 102 -3.14 -19.35 1.92
N GLY A 103 -3.23 -18.65 0.79
CA GLY A 103 -3.81 -19.21 -0.44
C GLY A 103 -2.97 -20.34 -1.04
N PHE A 104 -1.68 -20.40 -0.74
CA PHE A 104 -0.74 -21.41 -1.25
C PHE A 104 -0.29 -22.41 -0.18
N ILE A 105 -0.10 -21.95 1.05
CA ILE A 105 0.43 -22.75 2.17
C ILE A 105 -0.67 -22.86 3.24
N PRO A 106 -1.32 -24.02 3.38
CA PRO A 106 -2.31 -24.25 4.42
C PRO A 106 -1.71 -24.00 5.81
N GLY A 107 -2.41 -23.22 6.65
CA GLY A 107 -2.00 -22.97 8.03
C GLY A 107 -0.98 -21.84 8.21
N LEU A 108 -0.49 -21.20 7.15
CA LEU A 108 0.38 -20.02 7.27
C LEU A 108 -0.35 -18.93 8.06
N SER A 109 0.21 -18.45 9.16
CA SER A 109 -0.43 -17.42 9.97
C SER A 109 0.61 -16.59 10.71
N PHE A 110 0.14 -15.52 11.36
CA PHE A 110 1.00 -14.68 12.19
C PHE A 110 1.62 -15.45 13.36
N HIS A 111 1.11 -16.65 13.72
CA HIS A 111 1.70 -17.50 14.76
C HIS A 111 3.15 -17.91 14.47
N VAL A 112 3.58 -17.91 13.20
CA VAL A 112 4.99 -18.15 12.83
C VAL A 112 5.93 -17.09 13.42
N LEU A 113 5.41 -15.91 13.73
CA LEU A 113 6.13 -14.81 14.37
C LEU A 113 5.96 -14.78 15.90
N GLY A 114 5.25 -15.75 16.47
CA GLY A 114 4.95 -15.87 17.90
C GLY A 114 3.48 -15.56 18.24
N ALA A 115 3.00 -16.19 19.32
CA ALA A 115 1.60 -16.08 19.75
C ALA A 115 1.21 -14.63 20.11
N SER A 116 2.09 -13.91 20.81
CA SER A 116 1.84 -12.49 21.16
C SER A 116 1.66 -11.62 19.91
N PHE A 117 2.50 -11.82 18.88
CA PHE A 117 2.37 -11.06 17.64
C PHE A 117 1.04 -11.37 16.95
N ALA A 118 0.66 -12.65 16.89
CA ALA A 118 -0.62 -13.06 16.31
C ALA A 118 -1.84 -12.44 17.02
N SER A 119 -1.76 -12.22 18.34
CA SER A 119 -2.85 -11.62 19.12
C SER A 119 -2.92 -10.09 19.00
N TYR A 120 -1.79 -9.39 18.95
CA TYR A 120 -1.78 -7.92 18.94
C TYR A 120 -1.77 -7.30 17.54
N PHE A 121 -1.25 -8.01 16.53
CA PHE A 121 -1.14 -7.45 15.19
C PHE A 121 -2.49 -7.13 14.52
N PRO A 122 -3.58 -7.90 14.70
CA PRO A 122 -4.90 -7.51 14.22
C PRO A 122 -5.35 -6.15 14.77
N LEU A 123 -5.20 -5.91 16.08
CA LEU A 123 -5.50 -4.60 16.68
C LEU A 123 -4.69 -3.44 16.05
N ILE A 124 -3.43 -3.70 15.70
CA ILE A 124 -2.60 -2.71 14.98
C ILE A 124 -3.18 -2.43 13.59
N LEU A 125 -3.71 -3.44 12.89
CA LEU A 125 -4.37 -3.28 11.59
C LEU A 125 -5.66 -2.45 11.71
N ASP A 126 -6.44 -2.62 12.77
CA ASP A 126 -7.69 -1.87 12.98
C ASP A 126 -7.41 -0.39 13.23
N ILE A 127 -6.42 -0.11 14.08
CA ILE A 127 -5.93 1.26 14.32
C ILE A 127 -5.40 1.86 13.01
N ALA A 128 -4.60 1.10 12.25
CA ALA A 128 -4.09 1.53 10.96
C ALA A 128 -5.21 1.82 9.96
N ALA A 129 -6.23 0.95 9.88
CA ALA A 129 -7.39 1.13 9.00
C ALA A 129 -8.15 2.42 9.33
N LEU A 130 -8.43 2.64 10.62
CA LEU A 130 -9.12 3.84 11.08
C LEU A 130 -8.30 5.10 10.77
N MET A 131 -6.99 5.08 11.01
CA MET A 131 -6.09 6.19 10.66
C MET A 131 -6.10 6.49 9.16
N VAL A 132 -6.03 5.45 8.31
CA VAL A 132 -6.08 5.59 6.84
C VAL A 132 -7.43 6.17 6.40
N MET A 133 -8.53 5.68 6.95
CA MET A 133 -9.87 6.21 6.64
C MET A 133 -9.99 7.69 7.00
N ILE A 134 -9.55 8.10 8.20
CA ILE A 134 -9.54 9.51 8.62
C ILE A 134 -8.69 10.35 7.67
N ALA A 135 -7.50 9.88 7.31
CA ALA A 135 -6.60 10.58 6.38
C ALA A 135 -7.22 10.73 4.98
N ILE A 136 -7.94 9.73 4.49
CA ILE A 136 -8.64 9.78 3.19
C ILE A 136 -9.82 10.75 3.24
N VAL A 137 -10.65 10.69 4.28
CA VAL A 137 -11.77 11.64 4.46
C VAL A 137 -11.23 13.06 4.46
N TRP A 138 -10.17 13.33 5.21
CA TRP A 138 -9.51 14.64 5.19
C TRP A 138 -8.96 15.01 3.81
N ALA A 139 -8.32 14.07 3.09
CA ALA A 139 -7.81 14.29 1.75
C ALA A 139 -8.92 14.64 0.75
N LEU A 140 -10.09 13.99 0.84
CA LEU A 140 -11.27 14.26 0.02
C LEU A 140 -11.88 15.64 0.37
N LEU A 141 -12.06 15.94 1.65
CA LEU A 141 -12.55 17.26 2.10
C LEU A 141 -11.63 18.38 1.61
N ARG A 142 -10.32 18.22 1.75
CA ARG A 142 -9.33 19.18 1.26
C ARG A 142 -9.40 19.34 -0.27
N ARG A 143 -9.68 18.25 -0.99
CA ARG A 143 -9.74 18.26 -2.46
C ARG A 143 -11.02 18.87 -3.02
N TYR A 144 -12.16 18.64 -2.39
CA TYR A 144 -13.46 19.04 -2.95
C TYR A 144 -14.12 20.23 -2.26
N VAL A 145 -13.77 20.50 -1.00
CA VAL A 145 -14.34 21.60 -0.21
C VAL A 145 -13.35 22.75 -0.07
N VAL A 146 -12.17 22.50 0.52
CA VAL A 146 -11.18 23.57 0.78
C VAL A 146 -10.51 24.07 -0.51
N ARG A 147 -10.27 23.17 -1.47
CA ARG A 147 -9.72 23.46 -2.81
C ARG A 147 -8.50 24.41 -2.80
N PRO A 148 -7.40 24.03 -2.14
CA PRO A 148 -6.20 24.85 -2.12
C PRO A 148 -5.63 25.03 -3.54
N PRO A 149 -5.08 26.20 -3.91
CA PRO A 149 -4.68 26.52 -5.29
C PRO A 149 -3.66 25.56 -5.92
N ARG A 150 -2.88 24.86 -5.10
CA ARG A 150 -1.86 23.90 -5.54
C ARG A 150 -2.40 22.50 -5.85
N LEU A 151 -3.68 22.24 -5.65
CA LEU A 151 -4.24 20.90 -5.69
C LEU A 151 -5.19 20.73 -6.89
N GLU A 152 -4.66 20.10 -7.93
CA GLU A 152 -5.44 19.70 -9.09
C GLU A 152 -6.48 18.62 -8.72
N THR A 153 -7.73 18.85 -9.12
CA THR A 153 -8.82 17.90 -8.91
C THR A 153 -8.91 16.95 -10.10
N THR A 154 -8.21 15.81 -10.03
CA THR A 154 -8.31 14.77 -11.06
C THR A 154 -9.29 13.68 -10.64
N ARG A 155 -10.04 13.13 -11.61
CA ARG A 155 -10.95 12.00 -11.39
C ARG A 155 -10.18 10.75 -10.94
N GLU A 156 -8.99 10.54 -11.48
CA GLU A 156 -8.11 9.42 -11.12
C GLU A 156 -7.77 9.41 -9.63
N ALA A 157 -7.39 10.57 -9.07
CA ALA A 157 -7.11 10.68 -7.64
C ALA A 157 -8.33 10.33 -6.78
N ALA A 158 -9.54 10.72 -7.22
CA ALA A 158 -10.79 10.39 -6.55
C ALA A 158 -11.03 8.88 -6.51
N VAL A 159 -10.85 8.22 -7.66
CA VAL A 159 -11.04 6.77 -7.80
C VAL A 159 -10.03 6.02 -6.93
N ILE A 160 -8.76 6.42 -6.95
CA ILE A 160 -7.73 5.79 -6.10
C ILE A 160 -8.08 5.95 -4.63
N LEU A 161 -8.43 7.15 -4.16
CA LEU A 161 -8.82 7.37 -2.76
C LEU A 161 -10.06 6.56 -2.38
N GLY A 162 -11.04 6.47 -3.27
CA GLY A 162 -12.23 5.64 -3.07
C GLY A 162 -11.90 4.15 -2.92
N ILE A 163 -11.07 3.60 -3.80
CA ILE A 163 -10.63 2.20 -3.73
C ILE A 163 -9.93 1.92 -2.40
N ILE A 164 -9.04 2.80 -1.95
CA ILE A 164 -8.33 2.61 -0.68
C ILE A 164 -9.31 2.70 0.50
N PHE A 165 -10.26 3.64 0.46
CA PHE A 165 -11.26 3.76 1.51
C PHE A 165 -12.11 2.49 1.62
N PHE A 166 -12.62 1.98 0.49
CA PHE A 166 -13.39 0.73 0.49
C PHE A 166 -12.55 -0.48 0.90
N LEU A 167 -11.26 -0.50 0.58
CA LEU A 167 -10.35 -1.54 1.06
C LEU A 167 -10.31 -1.57 2.60
N MET A 168 -10.29 -0.41 3.27
CA MET A 168 -10.34 -0.34 4.74
C MET A 168 -11.72 -0.70 5.28
N VAL A 169 -12.81 -0.34 4.59
CA VAL A 169 -14.16 -0.78 4.96
C VAL A 169 -14.27 -2.31 4.89
N PHE A 170 -13.74 -2.93 3.83
CA PHE A 170 -13.73 -4.38 3.71
C PHE A 170 -12.90 -5.07 4.77
N HIS A 171 -11.81 -4.44 5.25
CA HIS A 171 -11.06 -4.96 6.40
C HIS A 171 -11.98 -5.13 7.63
N PHE A 172 -12.71 -4.08 8.02
CA PHE A 172 -13.63 -4.15 9.16
C PHE A 172 -14.83 -5.07 8.94
N LEU A 173 -15.25 -5.31 7.69
CA LEU A 173 -16.32 -6.26 7.38
C LEU A 173 -15.87 -7.73 7.41
N MET A 174 -14.56 -7.98 7.37
CA MET A 174 -13.96 -9.31 7.32
C MET A 174 -13.42 -9.78 8.67
N GLU A 175 -13.33 -8.88 9.66
CA GLU A 175 -13.10 -9.21 11.08
C GLU A 175 -14.27 -9.99 11.69
#